data_AF-A0A507EBR6-F1
#
_entry.id   AF-A0A507EBR6-F1
#
_cell.length_a   1.000
_cell.length_b   1.000
_cell.length_c   1.000
_cell.angle_alpha   90.00
_cell.angle_beta   90.00
_cell.angle_gamma   90.00
#
_symmetry.space_group_name_H-M   'P 1'
#
loop_
_entity.id
_entity.type
_entity.pdbx_description
1 polymer ?
#
loop_
_entity_poly.entity_id
_entity_poly.type
_entity_poly.pdbx_seq_one_letter_code
_entity_poly.pdbx_strand_id
1 'polypeptide(L)'
;MSSMRDAMRRLQVVYEACAPEPTPEENDGKKIDEFTRIRKKLHQEAKAVRQELKEREEMMSFGGTTTESAEKSYRIRVAIRGMKEQSARLAEIVAKEERKKKKDPESQGHLAQRREILELCQKHIEECENLEKRKFNDAFTEQRTELLSGGARAAAAKRGGKKNAAAEEPEQPDPFTHSELPDIDVEEDFKRIGERNKLIDNDLDQIGAGVARLKDLANDMGNELDRQNDVLDDIERGVDTALDRVDNLNVKMRKAVDGVMKGDRFIVNCVLMCVVLALVAFIAGQFAI
;
A
#
# COMPACT_ATOMS: atom_id res chain seq x y z
N MET A 1 -10.10 -38.17 -20.44
CA MET A 1 -10.80 -36.89 -20.74
C MET A 1 -10.85 -36.07 -19.47
N SER A 2 -9.98 -35.05 -19.36
CA SER A 2 -10.05 -34.11 -18.23
C SER A 2 -11.37 -33.34 -18.37
N SER A 3 -12.25 -33.47 -17.38
CA SER A 3 -13.55 -32.82 -17.40
C SER A 3 -13.38 -31.30 -17.37
N MET A 4 -14.21 -30.55 -18.09
CA MET A 4 -14.24 -29.08 -18.09
C MET A 4 -14.20 -28.48 -16.67
N ARG A 5 -14.71 -29.20 -15.66
CA ARG A 5 -14.62 -28.83 -14.24
C ARG A 5 -13.19 -28.84 -13.68
N ASP A 6 -12.34 -29.77 -14.10
CA ASP A 6 -10.93 -29.82 -13.71
C ASP A 6 -10.13 -28.70 -14.39
N ALA A 7 -10.45 -28.38 -15.65
CA ALA A 7 -9.87 -27.23 -16.34
C ALA A 7 -10.27 -25.91 -15.66
N MET A 8 -11.56 -25.75 -15.29
CA MET A 8 -12.03 -24.58 -14.54
C MET A 8 -11.38 -24.46 -13.16
N ARG A 9 -11.19 -25.56 -12.42
CA ARG A 9 -10.48 -25.51 -11.12
C ARG A 9 -9.03 -25.08 -11.27
N ARG A 10 -8.33 -25.57 -12.30
CA ARG A 10 -6.94 -25.16 -12.57
C ARG A 10 -6.85 -23.69 -12.94
N LEU A 11 -7.78 -23.21 -13.77
CA LEU A 11 -7.93 -21.79 -14.08
C LEU A 11 -8.23 -20.96 -12.84
N GLN A 12 -9.08 -21.44 -11.93
CA GLN A 12 -9.40 -20.76 -10.68
C GLN A 12 -8.19 -20.68 -9.74
N VAL A 13 -7.41 -21.75 -9.62
CA VAL A 13 -6.17 -21.75 -8.83
C VAL A 13 -5.11 -20.81 -9.42
N VAL A 14 -4.98 -20.75 -10.75
CA VAL A 14 -4.07 -19.81 -11.42
C VAL A 14 -4.57 -18.37 -11.25
N TYR A 15 -5.88 -18.13 -11.38
CA TYR A 15 -6.48 -16.83 -11.13
C TYR A 15 -6.27 -16.40 -9.67
N GLU A 16 -6.39 -17.28 -8.69
CA GLU A 16 -6.21 -16.98 -7.27
C GLU A 16 -4.73 -16.81 -6.89
N ALA A 17 -3.81 -17.47 -7.60
CA ALA A 17 -2.37 -17.30 -7.44
C ALA A 17 -1.79 -16.09 -8.20
N CYS A 18 -2.45 -15.64 -9.26
CA CYS A 18 -2.03 -14.51 -10.10
C CYS A 18 -2.86 -13.23 -9.85
N ALA A 19 -4.03 -13.34 -9.23
CA ALA A 19 -4.72 -12.19 -8.69
C ALA A 19 -3.92 -11.73 -7.47
N PRO A 20 -3.47 -10.46 -7.42
CA PRO A 20 -3.02 -9.91 -6.15
C PRO A 20 -4.19 -10.09 -5.17
N GLU A 21 -3.95 -10.70 -4.01
CA GLU A 21 -4.93 -10.63 -2.92
C GLU A 21 -5.37 -9.17 -2.83
N PRO A 22 -6.67 -8.87 -2.70
CA PRO A 22 -7.11 -7.52 -2.43
C PRO A 22 -6.55 -7.16 -1.06
N THR A 23 -5.32 -6.64 -1.05
CA THR A 23 -4.82 -5.83 0.04
C THR A 23 -5.91 -4.81 0.26
N PRO A 24 -6.52 -4.75 1.46
CA PRO A 24 -7.59 -3.82 1.73
C PRO A 24 -7.11 -2.47 1.24
N GLU A 25 -7.80 -1.91 0.25
CA GLU A 25 -7.43 -0.70 -0.48
C GLU A 25 -6.78 0.30 0.48
N GLU A 26 -5.44 0.27 0.57
CA GLU A 26 -4.69 1.33 1.23
C GLU A 26 -4.72 2.45 0.23
N ASN A 27 -5.81 3.22 0.23
CA ASN A 27 -6.02 4.51 -0.45
C ASN A 27 -4.75 5.00 -1.16
N ASP A 28 -4.54 4.47 -2.35
CA ASP A 28 -3.33 4.72 -3.11
C ASP A 28 -3.49 6.14 -3.65
N GLY A 29 -2.68 7.04 -3.09
CA GLY A 29 -2.83 8.48 -3.26
C GLY A 29 -3.74 9.12 -2.22
N LYS A 30 -3.10 9.86 -1.30
CA LYS A 30 -3.65 10.85 -0.34
C LYS A 30 -3.75 10.33 1.09
N LYS A 31 -2.63 10.51 1.80
CA LYS A 31 -2.55 11.43 2.94
C LYS A 31 -1.13 11.35 3.49
N ILE A 32 -0.43 12.49 3.56
CA ILE A 32 0.77 12.67 4.37
C ILE A 32 0.64 11.83 5.64
N ASP A 33 1.65 10.99 5.92
CA ASP A 33 1.66 10.07 7.06
C ASP A 33 1.10 10.78 8.30
N GLU A 34 0.24 10.08 9.04
CA GLU A 34 -0.46 10.65 10.19
C GLU A 34 0.54 11.27 11.17
N PHE A 35 1.70 10.60 11.37
CA PHE A 35 2.82 11.13 12.14
C PHE A 35 3.31 12.47 11.61
N THR A 36 3.64 12.56 10.32
CA THR A 36 4.14 13.78 9.68
C THR A 36 3.11 14.92 9.71
N ARG A 37 1.81 14.59 9.60
CA ARG A 37 0.73 15.59 9.71
C ARG A 37 0.62 16.15 11.12
N ILE A 38 0.60 15.29 12.14
CA ILE A 38 0.51 15.72 13.54
C ILE A 38 1.77 16.49 13.92
N ARG A 39 2.96 16.04 13.49
CA ARG A 39 4.24 16.75 13.66
C ARG A 39 4.17 18.19 13.14
N LYS A 40 3.68 18.38 11.91
CA LYS A 40 3.54 19.72 11.31
C LYS A 40 2.57 20.59 12.11
N LYS A 41 1.42 20.03 12.48
CA LYS A 41 0.40 20.74 13.24
C LYS A 41 0.95 21.20 14.60
N LEU A 42 1.67 20.32 15.30
CA LEU A 42 2.31 20.61 16.58
C LEU A 42 3.37 21.71 16.44
N HIS A 43 4.19 21.69 15.38
CA HIS A 43 5.17 22.75 15.13
C HIS A 43 4.50 24.11 14.84
N GLN A 44 3.44 24.13 14.04
CA GLN A 44 2.67 25.35 13.76
C GLN A 44 1.99 25.91 15.03
N GLU A 45 1.38 25.03 15.83
CA GLU A 45 0.78 25.39 17.12
C GLU A 45 1.83 25.89 18.11
N ALA A 46 3.03 25.28 18.16
CA ALA A 46 4.13 25.74 19.01
C ALA A 46 4.58 27.17 18.64
N LYS A 47 4.75 27.46 17.34
CA LYS A 47 5.12 28.79 16.86
C LYS A 47 4.04 29.83 17.16
N ALA A 48 2.77 29.47 16.95
CA ALA A 48 1.63 30.32 17.29
C ALA A 48 1.57 30.61 18.80
N VAL A 49 1.77 29.61 19.65
CA VAL A 49 1.80 29.78 21.10
C VAL A 49 2.95 30.69 21.55
N ARG A 50 4.15 30.55 20.96
CA ARG A 50 5.27 31.47 21.23
C ARG A 50 4.94 32.91 20.86
N GLN A 51 4.29 33.13 19.72
CA GLN A 51 3.83 34.45 19.30
C GLN A 51 2.73 35.01 20.23
N GLU A 52 1.74 34.19 20.61
CA GLU A 52 0.68 34.60 21.55
C GLU A 52 1.26 34.94 22.94
N LEU A 53 2.29 34.21 23.38
CA LEU A 53 3.03 34.51 24.61
C LEU A 53 3.72 35.86 24.54
N LYS A 54 4.40 36.16 23.43
CA LYS A 54 5.04 37.47 23.18
C LYS A 54 4.03 38.61 23.18
N GLU A 55 2.97 38.50 22.37
CA GLU A 55 1.93 39.52 22.27
C GLU A 55 1.22 39.76 23.62
N ARG A 56 1.09 38.71 24.43
CA ARG A 56 0.55 38.84 25.80
C ARG A 56 1.53 39.60 26.70
N GLU A 57 2.82 39.30 26.63
CA GLU A 57 3.84 39.98 27.43
C GLU A 57 3.91 41.47 27.09
N GLU A 58 3.86 41.82 25.81
CA GLU A 58 3.78 43.21 25.34
C GLU A 58 2.54 43.92 25.91
N MET A 59 1.37 43.27 25.89
CA MET A 59 0.14 43.82 26.49
C MET A 59 0.23 44.00 28.01
N MET A 60 0.89 43.07 28.70
CA MET A 60 1.11 43.14 30.14
C MET A 60 2.13 44.22 30.51
N SER A 61 3.16 44.42 29.68
CA SER A 61 4.19 45.44 29.85
C SER A 61 3.61 46.87 29.74
N PHE A 62 2.68 47.09 28.80
CA PHE A 62 2.08 48.42 28.59
C PHE A 62 0.83 48.72 29.45
N GLY A 63 0.04 47.70 29.84
CA GLY A 63 -1.30 47.91 30.39
C GLY A 63 -1.66 47.12 31.65
N GLY A 64 -0.75 46.31 32.20
CA GLY A 64 -1.06 45.41 33.32
C GLY A 64 -2.06 44.31 32.94
N THR A 65 -2.77 43.75 33.94
CA THR A 65 -3.75 42.67 33.69
C THR A 65 -5.06 43.21 33.15
N THR A 66 -5.18 43.26 31.82
CA THR A 66 -6.43 43.60 31.11
C THR A 66 -7.30 42.35 30.85
N THR A 67 -8.57 42.56 30.50
CA THR A 67 -9.48 41.46 30.09
C THR A 67 -8.95 40.72 28.87
N GLU A 68 -8.40 41.45 27.90
CA GLU A 68 -7.80 40.89 26.68
C GLU A 68 -6.55 40.03 27.00
N SER A 69 -5.73 40.46 27.95
CA SER A 69 -4.58 39.67 28.43
C SER A 69 -5.01 38.39 29.17
N ALA A 70 -6.10 38.45 29.93
CA ALA A 70 -6.69 37.28 30.59
C ALA A 70 -7.26 36.27 29.58
N GLU A 71 -7.92 36.75 28.52
CA GLU A 71 -8.39 35.91 27.42
C GLU A 71 -7.24 35.24 26.66
N LYS A 72 -6.20 35.99 26.29
CA LYS A 72 -4.99 35.40 25.66
C LYS A 72 -4.33 34.37 26.57
N SER A 73 -4.26 34.64 27.88
CA SER A 73 -3.72 33.67 28.86
C SER A 73 -4.54 32.37 28.88
N TYR A 74 -5.87 32.46 28.77
CA TYR A 74 -6.72 31.27 28.67
C TYR A 74 -6.50 30.51 27.35
N ARG A 75 -6.44 31.22 26.21
CA ARG A 75 -6.18 30.62 24.89
C ARG A 75 -4.86 29.87 24.85
N ILE A 76 -3.78 30.47 25.36
CA ILE A 76 -2.45 29.85 25.47
C ILE A 76 -2.52 28.55 26.28
N ARG A 77 -3.20 28.55 27.44
CA ARG A 77 -3.36 27.33 28.26
C ARG A 77 -4.14 26.23 27.55
N VAL A 78 -5.18 26.58 26.79
CA VAL A 78 -5.95 25.61 25.99
C VAL A 78 -5.09 25.07 24.85
N ALA A 79 -4.33 25.93 24.16
CA ALA A 79 -3.43 25.54 23.08
C ALA A 79 -2.33 24.59 23.57
N ILE A 80 -1.69 24.89 24.72
CA ILE A 80 -0.69 24.01 25.35
C ILE A 80 -1.27 22.63 25.69
N ARG A 81 -2.50 22.57 26.22
CA ARG A 81 -3.20 21.28 26.45
C ARG A 81 -3.44 20.53 25.15
N GLY A 82 -3.88 21.22 24.10
CA GLY A 82 -4.06 20.63 22.76
C GLY A 82 -2.75 20.09 22.17
N MET A 83 -1.64 20.81 22.34
CA MET A 83 -0.32 20.35 21.90
C MET A 83 0.13 19.10 22.66
N LYS A 84 -0.15 19.01 23.98
CA LYS A 84 0.12 17.81 24.77
C LYS A 84 -0.67 16.59 24.31
N GLU A 85 -1.95 16.77 23.99
CA GLU A 85 -2.76 15.69 23.43
C GLU A 85 -2.22 15.22 22.08
N GLN A 86 -1.76 16.13 21.22
CA GLN A 86 -1.14 15.78 19.94
C GLN A 86 0.20 15.06 20.12
N SER A 87 1.02 15.47 21.09
CA SER A 87 2.27 14.79 21.44
C SER A 87 2.02 13.37 21.98
N ALA A 88 0.96 13.17 22.77
CA ALA A 88 0.55 11.85 23.22
C ALA A 88 0.13 10.94 22.06
N ARG A 89 -0.62 11.47 21.08
CA ARG A 89 -0.97 10.72 19.86
C ARG A 89 0.27 10.36 19.04
N LEU A 90 1.25 11.25 18.91
CA LEU A 90 2.53 10.94 18.25
C LEU A 90 3.28 9.82 18.98
N ALA A 91 3.31 9.85 20.32
CA ALA A 91 3.93 8.81 21.13
C ALA A 91 3.25 7.44 20.96
N GLU A 92 1.92 7.41 20.87
CA GLU A 92 1.18 6.17 20.57
C GLU A 92 1.50 5.60 19.19
N ILE A 93 1.67 6.44 18.18
CA ILE A 93 2.05 6.01 16.82
C ILE A 93 3.43 5.36 16.86
N VAL A 94 4.42 6.02 17.48
CA VAL A 94 5.77 5.47 17.62
C VAL A 94 5.75 4.15 18.41
N ALA A 95 5.01 4.08 19.51
CA ALA A 95 4.88 2.85 20.30
C ALA A 95 4.21 1.70 19.52
N LYS A 96 3.26 1.99 18.62
CA LYS A 96 2.66 0.98 17.72
C LYS A 96 3.66 0.48 16.69
N GLU A 97 4.50 1.36 16.14
CA GLU A 97 5.56 1.00 15.20
C GLU A 97 6.64 0.13 15.85
N GLU A 98 7.01 0.40 17.11
CA GLU A 98 7.94 -0.42 17.87
C GLU A 98 7.44 -1.84 18.13
N ARG A 99 6.13 -2.00 18.34
CA ARG A 99 5.50 -3.31 18.54
C ARG A 99 5.48 -4.13 17.25
N LYS A 100 5.34 -3.47 16.09
CA LYS A 100 5.44 -4.09 14.77
C LYS A 100 6.92 -4.28 14.42
N LYS A 101 7.59 -5.26 15.05
CA LYS A 101 9.00 -5.62 14.79
C LYS A 101 9.23 -6.05 13.33
N LYS A 102 9.33 -5.11 12.39
CA LYS A 102 9.91 -5.36 11.07
C LYS A 102 11.44 -5.34 11.23
N LYS A 103 12.10 -6.40 10.74
CA LYS A 103 13.55 -6.63 10.87
C LYS A 103 14.40 -5.80 9.91
N ASP A 104 13.80 -4.94 9.10
CA ASP A 104 14.50 -4.19 8.08
C ASP A 104 15.35 -3.07 8.69
N PRO A 105 16.65 -2.99 8.34
CA PRO A 105 17.57 -1.98 8.90
C PRO A 105 17.14 -0.54 8.58
N GLU A 106 16.47 -0.32 7.44
CA GLU A 106 15.93 0.98 7.04
C GLU A 106 14.72 1.41 7.89
N SER A 107 13.85 0.45 8.25
CA SER A 107 12.72 0.70 9.15
C SER A 107 13.17 1.06 10.57
N GLN A 108 14.32 0.53 11.02
CA GLN A 108 14.89 0.89 12.32
C GLN A 108 15.46 2.31 12.33
N GLY A 109 16.07 2.75 11.23
CA GLY A 109 16.55 4.13 11.06
C GLY A 109 15.42 5.16 11.11
N HIS A 110 14.31 4.88 10.41
CA HIS A 110 13.13 5.75 10.45
C HIS A 110 12.49 5.82 11.84
N LEU A 111 12.48 4.71 12.58
CA LEU A 111 11.94 4.69 13.95
C LEU A 111 12.81 5.51 14.91
N ALA A 112 14.14 5.46 14.77
CA ALA A 112 15.05 6.29 15.55
C ALA A 112 14.84 7.79 15.28
N GLN A 113 14.72 8.19 14.01
CA GLN A 113 14.40 9.57 13.62
C GLN A 113 13.05 10.04 14.19
N ARG A 114 12.02 9.19 14.14
CA ARG A 114 10.69 9.51 14.72
C ARG A 114 10.74 9.71 16.24
N ARG A 115 11.57 8.94 16.95
CA ARG A 115 11.80 9.10 18.39
C ARG A 115 12.50 10.42 18.71
N GLU A 116 13.54 10.77 17.96
CA GLU A 116 14.26 12.03 18.13
C GLU A 116 13.33 13.23 17.88
N ILE A 117 12.50 13.17 16.84
CA ILE A 117 11.47 14.18 16.56
C ILE A 117 10.45 14.28 17.71
N LEU A 118 10.00 13.15 18.26
CA LEU A 118 9.06 13.15 19.38
C LEU A 118 9.67 13.81 20.62
N GLU A 119 10.93 13.51 20.93
CA GLU A 119 11.67 14.13 22.04
C GLU A 119 11.81 15.64 21.83
N LEU A 120 12.15 16.08 20.61
CA LEU A 120 12.24 17.50 20.27
C LEU A 120 10.88 18.22 20.42
N CYS A 121 9.80 17.61 19.93
CA CYS A 121 8.43 18.13 20.10
C CYS A 121 8.04 18.25 21.58
N GLN A 122 8.43 17.30 22.43
CA GLN A 122 8.19 17.36 23.88
C GLN A 122 8.96 18.51 24.53
N LYS A 123 10.24 18.69 24.18
CA LYS A 123 11.05 19.83 24.67
C LYS A 123 10.45 21.18 24.29
N HIS A 124 9.95 21.33 23.07
CA HIS A 124 9.27 22.57 22.64
C HIS A 124 7.98 22.84 23.44
N ILE A 125 7.22 21.79 23.79
CA ILE A 125 6.05 21.93 24.66
C ILE A 125 6.48 22.36 26.06
N GLU A 126 7.49 21.72 26.64
CA GLU A 126 8.00 22.03 27.99
C GLU A 126 8.52 23.47 28.09
N GLU A 127 9.22 23.96 27.07
CA GLU A 127 9.63 25.37 26.98
C GLU A 127 8.43 26.31 26.99
N CYS A 128 7.40 26.07 26.16
CA CYS A 128 6.17 26.85 26.15
C CYS A 128 5.45 26.81 27.52
N GLU A 129 5.47 25.68 28.22
CA GLU A 129 4.91 25.58 29.57
C GLU A 129 5.71 26.37 30.60
N ASN A 130 7.03 26.33 30.52
CA ASN A 130 7.90 27.06 31.43
C ASN A 130 7.75 28.57 31.23
N LEU A 131 7.59 29.03 29.98
CA LEU A 131 7.26 30.42 29.65
C LEU A 131 5.88 30.84 30.19
N GLU A 132 4.88 29.93 30.18
CA GLU A 132 3.58 30.22 30.79
C GLU A 132 3.65 30.29 32.32
N LYS A 133 4.38 29.36 32.95
CA LYS A 133 4.54 29.27 34.42
C LYS A 133 5.44 30.36 35.00
N ARG A 134 6.40 30.91 34.25
CA ARG A 134 7.23 32.06 34.70
C ARG A 134 6.35 33.20 35.19
N LYS A 135 5.21 33.44 34.54
CA LYS A 135 4.19 34.40 34.99
C LYS A 135 3.68 34.13 36.42
N PHE A 136 3.46 32.87 36.81
CA PHE A 136 2.96 32.55 38.15
C PHE A 136 3.99 32.87 39.23
N ASN A 137 5.27 32.63 38.95
CA ASN A 137 6.34 32.87 39.91
C ASN A 137 6.70 34.36 40.01
N ASP A 138 6.76 35.08 38.89
CA ASP A 138 7.07 36.51 38.91
C ASP A 138 5.92 37.33 39.49
N ALA A 139 4.66 37.05 39.12
CA ALA A 139 3.50 37.74 39.70
C ALA A 139 3.33 37.49 41.20
N PHE A 140 3.64 36.27 41.68
CA PHE A 140 3.59 35.95 43.11
C PHE A 140 4.74 36.60 43.88
N THR A 141 5.91 36.72 43.26
CA THR A 141 7.07 37.40 43.85
C THR A 141 6.83 38.90 43.94
N GLU A 142 6.30 39.51 42.87
CA GLU A 142 5.99 40.93 42.78
C GLU A 142 4.90 41.35 43.78
N GLN A 143 3.79 40.60 43.87
CA GLN A 143 2.76 40.81 44.90
C GLN A 143 3.29 40.62 46.32
N ARG A 144 4.18 39.64 46.56
CA ARG A 144 4.78 39.41 47.87
C ARG A 144 5.75 40.54 48.25
N THR A 145 6.51 41.07 47.30
CA THR A 145 7.37 42.25 47.52
C THR A 145 6.56 43.52 47.76
N GLU A 146 5.45 43.74 47.04
CA GLU A 146 4.55 44.87 47.32
C GLU A 146 3.94 44.76 48.73
N LEU A 147 3.44 43.58 49.11
CA LEU A 147 2.82 43.34 50.41
C LEU A 147 3.82 43.45 51.57
N LEU A 148 5.06 42.97 51.38
CA LEU A 148 6.14 43.10 52.38
C LEU A 148 6.70 44.54 52.45
N SER A 149 6.65 45.29 51.36
CA SER A 149 7.06 46.72 51.33
C SER A 149 6.00 47.66 51.90
N GLY A 150 4.72 47.25 51.88
CA GLY A 150 3.57 48.05 52.35
C GLY A 150 3.45 48.19 53.88
N GLY A 151 4.31 47.53 54.67
CA GLY A 151 4.26 47.56 56.13
C GLY A 151 5.31 48.43 56.83
N ALA A 152 6.27 49.04 56.11
CA ALA A 152 7.47 49.60 56.74
C ALA A 152 7.77 51.08 56.47
N ARG A 153 6.88 51.86 55.85
CA ARG A 153 7.09 53.32 55.70
C ARG A 153 5.81 54.13 55.80
N ALA A 154 5.34 54.33 57.02
CA ALA A 154 4.71 55.61 57.33
C ALA A 154 5.80 56.70 57.30
N ALA A 155 5.46 57.83 56.64
CA ALA A 155 6.15 59.12 56.67
C ALA A 155 7.50 59.24 55.93
N ALA A 156 7.44 59.65 54.65
CA ALA A 156 8.15 60.84 54.14
C ALA A 156 7.90 61.05 52.63
N ALA A 157 7.76 62.32 52.24
CA ALA A 157 7.91 62.87 50.88
C ALA A 157 6.76 62.69 49.87
N LYS A 158 5.79 63.60 49.99
CA LYS A 158 4.99 64.14 48.89
C LYS A 158 5.85 65.10 48.05
N ARG A 159 6.20 64.75 46.80
CA ARG A 159 6.32 65.63 45.60
C ARG A 159 7.25 65.01 44.54
N GLY A 160 6.65 64.75 43.37
CA GLY A 160 7.15 65.27 42.09
C GLY A 160 8.31 64.54 41.42
N GLY A 161 8.12 64.26 40.13
CA GLY A 161 9.23 64.30 39.17
C GLY A 161 9.70 62.94 38.67
N LYS A 162 8.94 62.42 37.71
CA LYS A 162 9.39 61.50 36.67
C LYS A 162 10.64 62.08 35.98
N LYS A 163 11.81 61.43 36.08
CA LYS A 163 12.93 61.58 35.15
C LYS A 163 13.68 60.26 35.02
N ASN A 164 13.80 59.85 33.76
CA ASN A 164 14.44 58.65 33.24
C ASN A 164 15.89 58.55 33.69
N ALA A 165 16.29 57.36 34.16
CA ALA A 165 17.66 56.90 34.10
C ALA A 165 17.64 55.64 33.23
N ALA A 166 18.02 55.82 31.96
CA ALA A 166 18.34 54.71 31.07
C ALA A 166 19.64 54.09 31.58
N ALA A 167 19.49 53.00 32.33
CA ALA A 167 20.55 52.01 32.46
C ALA A 167 20.33 51.03 31.30
N GLU A 168 21.26 51.03 30.36
CA GLU A 168 21.37 49.97 29.34
C GLU A 168 21.61 48.65 30.07
N GLU A 169 20.54 47.90 30.28
CA GLU A 169 20.63 46.46 30.54
C GLU A 169 21.04 45.78 29.23
N PRO A 170 21.97 44.81 29.27
CA PRO A 170 22.39 44.10 28.08
C PRO A 170 21.16 43.45 27.44
N GLU A 171 20.94 43.68 26.14
CA GLU A 171 19.85 43.09 25.35
C GLU A 171 19.85 41.57 25.56
N GLN A 172 19.02 41.11 26.50
CA GLN A 172 18.73 39.69 26.64
C GLN A 172 17.97 39.30 25.37
N PRO A 173 18.43 38.29 24.62
CA PRO A 173 17.71 37.84 23.44
C PRO A 173 16.27 37.53 23.82
N ASP A 174 15.33 38.14 23.12
CA ASP A 174 13.90 38.09 23.41
C ASP A 174 13.44 36.62 23.58
N PRO A 175 13.11 36.16 24.82
CA PRO A 175 12.94 34.74 25.17
C PRO A 175 11.83 34.00 24.40
N PHE A 176 11.03 34.76 23.66
CA PHE A 176 9.90 34.26 22.88
C PHE A 176 10.25 34.02 21.40
N THR A 177 11.34 34.60 20.90
CA THR A 177 11.72 34.53 19.47
C THR A 177 12.96 33.68 19.20
N HIS A 178 13.81 33.48 20.20
CA HIS A 178 14.99 32.62 20.09
C HIS A 178 14.87 31.43 21.05
N SER A 179 14.33 30.33 20.54
CA SER A 179 14.47 29.03 21.21
C SER A 179 15.89 28.51 20.93
N GLU A 180 16.57 28.01 21.95
CA GLU A 180 17.88 27.35 21.80
C GLU A 180 17.77 25.97 21.11
N LEU A 181 16.55 25.52 20.83
CA LEU A 181 16.26 24.24 20.22
C LEU A 181 16.29 24.36 18.68
N PRO A 182 16.86 23.37 17.97
CA PRO A 182 16.82 23.32 16.51
C PRO A 182 15.38 23.42 16.02
N ASP A 183 15.13 24.33 15.07
CA ASP A 183 13.81 24.39 14.43
C ASP A 183 13.56 23.08 13.70
N ILE A 184 12.34 22.56 13.85
CA ILE A 184 11.91 21.35 13.14
C ILE A 184 11.80 21.76 11.67
N ASP A 185 12.81 21.43 10.85
CA ASP A 185 12.84 21.78 9.42
C ASP A 185 11.82 20.95 8.64
N VAL A 186 10.56 21.37 8.74
CA VAL A 186 9.42 20.70 8.12
C VAL A 186 9.41 20.96 6.62
N GLU A 187 9.97 22.08 6.15
CA GLU A 187 9.90 22.53 4.76
C GLU A 187 10.74 21.64 3.83
N GLU A 188 11.97 21.31 4.25
CA GLU A 188 12.87 20.47 3.45
C GLU A 188 12.39 19.02 3.37
N ASP A 189 11.89 18.48 4.49
CA ASP A 189 11.28 17.14 4.54
C ASP A 189 10.09 17.01 3.58
N PHE A 190 9.22 18.03 3.48
CA PHE A 190 8.08 17.99 2.57
C PHE A 190 8.50 18.07 1.10
N LYS A 191 9.55 18.82 0.78
CA LYS A 191 10.10 18.86 -0.59
C LYS A 191 10.65 17.49 -0.98
N ARG A 192 11.46 16.88 -0.11
CA ARG A 192 12.01 15.53 -0.32
C ARG A 192 10.92 14.47 -0.46
N ILE A 193 9.87 14.53 0.38
CA ILE A 193 8.71 13.62 0.29
C ILE A 193 7.93 13.86 -1.02
N GLY A 194 7.72 15.13 -1.40
CA GLY A 194 7.02 15.48 -2.63
C GLY A 194 7.76 15.03 -3.88
N GLU A 195 9.09 15.15 -3.91
CA GLU A 195 9.95 14.65 -4.99
C GLU A 195 9.92 13.13 -5.08
N ARG A 196 10.02 12.43 -3.93
CA ARG A 196 9.90 10.97 -3.89
C ARG A 196 8.54 10.48 -4.38
N ASN A 197 7.46 11.16 -4.02
CA ASN A 197 6.12 10.80 -4.49
C ASN A 197 6.00 10.94 -6.01
N LYS A 198 6.57 11.97 -6.62
CA LYS A 198 6.58 12.13 -8.08
C LYS A 198 7.33 10.99 -8.78
N LEU A 199 8.39 10.46 -8.18
CA LEU A 199 9.11 9.30 -8.71
C LEU A 199 8.23 8.05 -8.63
N ILE A 200 7.56 7.82 -7.50
CA ILE A 200 6.64 6.69 -7.31
C ILE A 200 5.48 6.75 -8.31
N ASP A 201 4.88 7.92 -8.54
CA ASP A 201 3.78 8.07 -9.50
C ASP A 201 4.23 7.69 -10.93
N ASN A 202 5.46 8.06 -11.32
CA ASN A 202 6.02 7.69 -12.62
C ASN A 202 6.29 6.18 -12.72
N ASP A 203 6.81 5.56 -11.66
CA ASP A 203 7.01 4.11 -11.60
C ASP A 203 5.66 3.36 -11.67
N LEU A 204 4.63 3.87 -10.99
CA LEU A 204 3.27 3.32 -11.04
C LEU A 204 2.65 3.45 -12.43
N ASP A 205 2.85 4.57 -13.13
CA ASP A 205 2.42 4.73 -14.51
C ASP A 205 3.12 3.72 -15.44
N GLN A 206 4.41 3.47 -15.23
CA GLN A 206 5.16 2.48 -15.98
C GLN A 206 4.65 1.05 -15.72
N ILE A 207 4.34 0.72 -14.47
CA ILE A 207 3.72 -0.55 -14.08
C ILE A 207 2.32 -0.66 -14.69
N GLY A 208 1.51 0.40 -14.63
CA GLY A 208 0.18 0.45 -15.23
C GLY A 208 0.21 0.19 -16.73
N ALA A 209 1.17 0.78 -17.45
CA ALA A 209 1.41 0.49 -18.86
C ALA A 209 1.87 -0.97 -19.10
N GLY A 210 2.67 -1.53 -18.19
CA GLY A 210 3.05 -2.95 -18.21
C GLY A 210 1.85 -3.89 -18.04
N VAL A 211 0.96 -3.59 -17.09
CA VAL A 211 -0.27 -4.36 -16.83
C VAL A 211 -1.25 -4.25 -18.00
N ALA A 212 -1.38 -3.08 -18.62
CA ALA A 212 -2.19 -2.92 -19.83
C ALA A 212 -1.68 -3.82 -20.97
N ARG A 213 -0.36 -3.87 -21.19
CA ARG A 213 0.23 -4.80 -22.17
C ARG A 213 -0.01 -6.26 -21.84
N LEU A 214 0.06 -6.63 -20.55
CA LEU A 214 -0.24 -7.99 -20.11
C LEU A 214 -1.72 -8.35 -20.36
N LYS A 215 -2.64 -7.40 -20.18
CA LYS A 215 -4.06 -7.58 -20.49
C LYS A 215 -4.28 -7.82 -21.98
N ASP A 216 -3.63 -7.03 -22.83
CA ASP A 216 -3.73 -7.18 -24.29
C ASP A 216 -3.16 -8.54 -24.73
N LEU A 217 -2.00 -8.93 -24.20
CA LEU A 217 -1.41 -10.25 -24.45
C LEU A 217 -2.31 -11.39 -23.96
N ALA A 218 -2.94 -11.26 -22.80
CA ALA A 218 -3.87 -12.25 -22.29
C ALA A 218 -5.12 -12.39 -23.18
N ASN A 219 -5.65 -11.28 -23.71
CA ASN A 219 -6.74 -11.31 -24.68
C ASN A 219 -6.31 -11.97 -26.00
N ASP A 220 -5.12 -11.65 -26.50
CA ASP A 220 -4.57 -12.27 -27.71
C ASP A 220 -4.36 -13.78 -27.52
N MET A 221 -3.86 -14.19 -26.36
CA MET A 221 -3.73 -15.60 -26.00
C MET A 221 -5.09 -16.30 -25.91
N GLY A 222 -6.13 -15.63 -25.37
CA GLY A 222 -7.49 -16.15 -25.35
C GLY A 222 -8.04 -16.39 -26.75
N ASN A 223 -7.91 -15.40 -27.63
CA ASN A 223 -8.35 -15.50 -29.02
C ASN A 223 -7.61 -16.60 -29.80
N GLU A 224 -6.31 -16.76 -29.56
CA GLU A 224 -5.52 -17.81 -30.21
C GLU A 224 -5.86 -19.20 -29.66
N LEU A 225 -6.18 -19.31 -28.37
CA LEU A 225 -6.67 -20.56 -27.78
C LEU A 225 -8.00 -20.98 -28.40
N ASP A 226 -8.92 -20.04 -28.59
CA ASP A 226 -10.20 -20.30 -29.27
C ASP A 226 -9.97 -20.81 -30.71
N ARG A 227 -9.06 -20.17 -31.47
CA ARG A 227 -8.68 -20.64 -32.82
C ARG A 227 -8.06 -22.04 -32.81
N GLN A 228 -7.20 -22.32 -31.84
CA GLN A 228 -6.60 -23.65 -31.71
C GLN A 228 -7.64 -24.71 -31.36
N ASN A 229 -8.69 -24.34 -30.63
CA ASN A 229 -9.80 -25.24 -30.34
C ASN A 229 -10.58 -25.60 -31.61
N ASP A 230 -10.86 -24.62 -32.48
CA ASP A 230 -11.50 -24.89 -33.79
C ASP A 230 -10.64 -25.82 -34.66
N VAL A 231 -9.31 -25.61 -34.68
CA VAL A 231 -8.38 -26.49 -35.42
C VAL A 231 -8.35 -27.90 -34.82
N LEU A 232 -8.44 -28.04 -33.49
CA LEU A 232 -8.52 -29.34 -32.83
C LEU A 232 -9.79 -30.09 -33.22
N ASP A 233 -10.94 -29.41 -33.27
CA ASP A 233 -12.20 -30.01 -33.72
C ASP A 233 -12.11 -30.51 -35.17
N ASP A 234 -11.45 -29.77 -36.05
CA ASP A 234 -11.23 -30.20 -37.44
C ASP A 234 -10.25 -31.38 -37.55
N ILE A 235 -9.24 -31.43 -36.68
CA ILE A 235 -8.35 -32.60 -36.57
C ILE A 235 -9.14 -33.82 -36.08
N GLU A 236 -10.01 -33.68 -35.07
CA GLU A 236 -10.84 -34.77 -34.56
C GLU A 236 -11.73 -35.35 -35.66
N ARG A 237 -12.42 -34.49 -36.43
CA ARG A 237 -13.18 -34.92 -37.63
C ARG A 237 -12.32 -35.61 -38.67
N GLY A 238 -11.10 -35.12 -38.89
CA GLY A 238 -10.13 -35.73 -39.81
C GLY A 238 -9.71 -37.13 -39.36
N VAL A 239 -9.48 -37.31 -38.05
CA VAL A 239 -9.16 -38.59 -37.43
C VAL A 239 -10.33 -39.55 -37.53
N ASP A 240 -11.54 -39.13 -37.19
CA ASP A 240 -12.75 -39.96 -37.30
C ASP A 240 -12.96 -40.44 -38.74
N THR A 241 -12.81 -39.54 -39.72
CA THR A 241 -12.92 -39.89 -41.14
C THR A 241 -11.83 -40.88 -41.56
N ALA A 242 -10.62 -40.75 -41.02
CA ALA A 242 -9.53 -41.68 -41.30
C ALA A 242 -9.79 -43.06 -40.68
N LEU A 243 -10.31 -43.11 -39.45
CA LEU A 243 -10.72 -44.35 -38.79
C LEU A 243 -11.83 -45.05 -39.57
N ASP A 244 -12.88 -44.33 -39.98
CA ASP A 244 -13.96 -44.86 -40.81
C ASP A 244 -13.44 -45.44 -42.13
N ARG A 245 -12.45 -44.81 -42.75
CA ARG A 245 -11.80 -45.32 -43.96
C ARG A 245 -11.03 -46.60 -43.70
N VAL A 246 -10.27 -46.66 -42.59
CA VAL A 246 -9.53 -47.86 -42.19
C VAL A 246 -10.50 -49.02 -41.89
N ASP A 247 -11.60 -48.77 -41.19
CA ASP A 247 -12.61 -49.78 -40.89
C ASP A 247 -13.30 -50.27 -42.16
N ASN A 248 -13.66 -49.37 -43.08
CA ASN A 248 -14.23 -49.75 -44.38
C ASN A 248 -13.24 -50.57 -45.22
N LEU A 249 -11.95 -50.25 -45.19
CA LEU A 249 -10.91 -51.02 -45.86
C LEU A 249 -10.75 -52.40 -45.24
N ASN A 250 -10.74 -52.52 -43.90
CA ASN A 250 -10.71 -53.79 -43.20
C ASN A 250 -11.91 -54.67 -43.57
N VAL A 251 -13.12 -54.10 -43.62
CA VAL A 251 -14.33 -54.83 -44.03
C VAL A 251 -14.24 -55.30 -45.49
N LYS A 252 -13.79 -54.43 -46.41
CA LYS A 252 -13.60 -54.80 -47.83
C LYS A 252 -12.54 -55.88 -47.98
N MET A 253 -11.43 -55.77 -47.27
CA MET A 253 -10.35 -56.77 -47.27
C MET A 253 -10.86 -58.11 -46.75
N ARG A 254 -11.61 -58.12 -45.64
CA ARG A 254 -12.22 -59.35 -45.10
C ARG A 254 -13.20 -59.98 -46.09
N LYS A 255 -14.07 -59.17 -46.73
CA LYS A 255 -14.98 -59.65 -47.79
C LYS A 255 -14.22 -60.21 -49.00
N ALA A 256 -13.12 -59.59 -49.40
CA ALA A 256 -12.28 -60.07 -50.49
C ALA A 256 -11.64 -61.41 -50.15
N VAL A 257 -11.10 -61.57 -48.94
CA VAL A 257 -10.55 -62.83 -48.43
C VAL A 257 -11.63 -63.92 -48.39
N ASP A 258 -12.79 -63.64 -47.79
CA ASP A 258 -13.91 -64.60 -47.76
C ASP A 258 -14.39 -64.99 -49.17
N GLY A 259 -14.39 -64.04 -50.10
CA GLY A 259 -14.70 -64.27 -51.52
C GLY A 259 -13.69 -65.20 -52.19
N VAL A 260 -12.40 -64.98 -51.98
CA VAL A 260 -11.32 -65.85 -52.49
C VAL A 260 -11.44 -67.26 -51.90
N MET A 261 -11.72 -67.40 -50.60
CA MET A 261 -11.93 -68.72 -49.97
C MET A 261 -13.18 -69.46 -50.50
N LYS A 262 -14.22 -68.73 -50.94
CA LYS A 262 -15.36 -69.34 -51.66
C LYS A 262 -14.98 -69.77 -53.08
N GLY A 263 -14.18 -68.96 -53.78
CA GLY A 263 -13.65 -69.28 -55.10
C GLY A 263 -12.78 -70.53 -55.11
N ASP A 264 -11.89 -70.67 -54.12
CA ASP A 264 -11.02 -71.83 -53.97
C ASP A 264 -11.84 -73.12 -53.75
N ARG A 265 -12.86 -73.09 -52.88
CA ARG A 265 -13.80 -74.20 -52.70
C ARG A 265 -14.57 -74.55 -53.98
N PHE A 266 -14.95 -73.55 -54.78
CA PHE A 266 -15.61 -73.79 -56.07
C PHE A 266 -14.67 -74.46 -57.07
N ILE A 267 -13.41 -74.00 -57.18
CA ILE A 267 -12.40 -74.59 -58.05
C ILE A 267 -12.11 -76.04 -57.65
N VAL A 268 -11.93 -76.31 -56.34
CA VAL A 268 -11.71 -77.67 -55.84
C VAL A 268 -12.87 -78.61 -56.18
N ASN A 269 -14.13 -78.17 -56.02
CA ASN A 269 -15.29 -78.97 -56.41
C ASN A 269 -15.36 -79.20 -57.92
N CYS A 270 -14.97 -78.22 -58.74
CA CYS A 270 -14.95 -78.36 -60.19
C CYS A 270 -13.92 -79.41 -60.63
N VAL A 271 -12.71 -79.38 -60.06
CA VAL A 271 -11.67 -80.40 -60.31
C VAL A 271 -12.13 -81.79 -59.86
N LEU A 272 -12.74 -81.90 -58.67
CA LEU A 272 -13.29 -83.17 -58.17
C LEU A 272 -14.32 -83.76 -59.14
N MET A 273 -15.22 -82.93 -59.68
CA MET A 273 -16.26 -83.35 -60.63
C MET A 273 -15.64 -83.85 -61.94
N CYS A 274 -14.61 -83.18 -62.46
CA CYS A 274 -13.85 -83.64 -63.62
C CYS A 274 -13.21 -85.02 -63.39
N VAL A 275 -12.63 -85.27 -62.21
CA VAL A 275 -12.03 -86.58 -61.87
C VAL A 275 -13.09 -87.68 -61.82
N VAL A 276 -14.25 -87.41 -61.21
CA VAL A 276 -15.36 -88.39 -61.17
C VAL A 276 -15.87 -88.71 -62.57
N LEU A 277 -16.05 -87.71 -63.44
CA LEU A 277 -16.45 -87.94 -64.83
C LEU A 277 -15.43 -88.77 -65.61
N ALA A 278 -14.14 -88.52 -65.41
CA ALA A 278 -13.09 -89.30 -66.06
C ALA A 278 -13.13 -90.78 -65.62
N LEU A 279 -13.38 -91.06 -64.34
CA LEU A 279 -13.54 -92.43 -63.83
C LEU A 279 -14.80 -93.12 -64.39
N VAL A 280 -15.92 -92.40 -64.45
CA VAL A 280 -17.16 -92.93 -65.05
C VAL A 280 -16.94 -93.25 -66.54
N ALA A 281 -16.29 -92.36 -67.29
CA ALA A 281 -15.94 -92.60 -68.69
C ALA A 281 -15.01 -93.81 -68.86
N PHE A 282 -14.04 -93.97 -67.97
CA PHE A 282 -13.15 -95.13 -67.97
C PHE A 282 -13.89 -96.45 -67.72
N ILE A 283 -14.79 -96.49 -66.73
CA ILE A 283 -15.62 -97.67 -66.44
C ILE A 283 -16.58 -97.96 -67.60
N ALA A 284 -17.26 -96.94 -68.13
CA ALA A 284 -18.14 -97.10 -69.29
C ALA A 284 -17.39 -97.63 -70.52
N GLY A 285 -16.15 -97.18 -70.74
CA GLY A 285 -15.28 -97.70 -71.81
C GLY A 285 -14.83 -99.14 -71.59
N GLN A 286 -14.64 -99.58 -70.33
CA GLN A 286 -14.34 -100.97 -70.00
C GLN A 286 -15.53 -101.91 -70.18
N PHE A 287 -16.77 -101.44 -69.99
CA PHE A 287 -18.00 -102.22 -70.21
C PHE A 287 -18.53 -102.15 -71.66
N ALA A 288 -17.99 -101.26 -72.50
CA ALA A 288 -18.38 -101.11 -73.91
C ALA A 288 -17.49 -101.92 -74.88
N ILE A 289 -16.63 -102.81 -74.34
CA ILE A 289 -15.88 -103.85 -75.07
C ILE A 289 -16.49 -105.20 -74.73
#